data_AF-A0A2N0X022-F1
#
_entry.id   AF-A0A2N0X022-F1
#
_cell.length_a   1.000
_cell.length_b   1.000
_cell.length_c   1.000
_cell.angle_alpha   90.00
_cell.angle_beta   90.00
_cell.angle_gamma   90.00
#
_symmetry.space_group_name_H-M   'P 1'
#
loop_
_entity.id
_entity.type
_entity.pdbx_description
1 polymer ?
#
loop_
_entity_poly.entity_id
_entity_poly.type
_entity_poly.pdbx_seq_one_letter_code
_entity_poly.pdbx_strand_id
1 'polypeptide(L)'
;MHKVLDVKLTSIFSPICQTLIHESLANQIDESKQQFLEKSRDLLIIRLDNTVIGYATFDVINEIELVVKSIHFRSLIKDHTLGEYWLSRLLKQHLKTTSYNQFLLAS
;
A
#
# COMPACT_ATOMS: atom_id res chain seq x y z
N MET A 1 19.15 10.34 -11.74
CA MET A 1 18.54 9.00 -11.68
C MET A 1 17.17 9.16 -11.03
N HIS A 2 16.08 9.05 -11.80
CA HIS A 2 14.74 9.25 -11.25
C HIS A 2 14.39 8.05 -10.39
N LYS A 3 14.09 8.29 -9.10
CA LYS A 3 13.56 7.24 -8.24
C LYS A 3 12.17 6.86 -8.75
N VAL A 4 11.99 5.59 -9.11
CA VAL A 4 10.73 5.12 -9.69
C VAL A 4 9.85 4.60 -8.55
N LEU A 5 8.75 5.31 -8.31
CA LEU A 5 7.66 4.80 -7.48
C LEU A 5 6.86 3.81 -8.34
N ASP A 6 6.79 2.57 -7.87
CA ASP A 6 5.97 1.50 -8.45
C ASP A 6 4.91 1.09 -7.43
N VAL A 7 3.68 0.93 -7.89
CA VAL A 7 2.56 0.46 -7.06
C VAL A 7 1.94 -0.71 -7.77
N LYS A 8 1.82 -1.86 -7.09
CA LYS A 8 1.20 -3.05 -7.66
C LYS A 8 0.09 -3.60 -6.79
N LEU A 9 -1.02 -3.92 -7.41
CA LEU A 9 -2.08 -4.68 -6.78
C LEU A 9 -1.62 -6.11 -6.57
N THR A 10 -1.67 -6.56 -5.32
CA THR A 10 -1.16 -7.87 -4.90
C THR A 10 -2.14 -8.50 -3.93
N SER A 11 -2.44 -9.78 -4.13
CA SER A 11 -3.31 -10.53 -3.22
C SER A 11 -2.79 -10.48 -1.79
N ILE A 12 -3.72 -10.32 -0.84
CA ILE A 12 -3.40 -10.32 0.59
C ILE A 12 -2.73 -11.64 1.02
N PHE A 13 -3.05 -12.74 0.35
CA PHE A 13 -2.47 -14.06 0.62
C PHE A 13 -1.05 -14.25 0.07
N SER A 14 -0.53 -13.28 -0.69
CA SER A 14 0.85 -13.36 -1.19
C SER A 14 1.85 -13.32 -0.03
N PRO A 15 3.00 -14.00 -0.15
CA PRO A 15 4.03 -13.99 0.89
C PRO A 15 4.48 -12.57 1.28
N ILE A 16 4.61 -11.68 0.29
CA ILE A 16 5.03 -10.28 0.51
C ILE A 16 3.98 -9.54 1.35
N CYS A 17 2.70 -9.65 1.01
CA CYS A 17 1.63 -9.03 1.79
C CYS A 17 1.59 -9.57 3.22
N GLN A 18 1.67 -10.89 3.39
CA GLN A 18 1.67 -11.54 4.70
C GLN A 18 2.86 -11.09 5.57
N THR A 19 4.06 -10.99 5.00
CA THR A 19 5.23 -10.47 5.71
C THR A 19 5.02 -9.02 6.14
N LEU A 20 4.55 -8.14 5.25
CA LEU A 20 4.33 -6.73 5.58
C LEU A 20 3.25 -6.52 6.64
N ILE A 21 2.17 -7.30 6.56
CA ILE A 21 1.09 -7.30 7.56
C ILE A 21 1.65 -7.72 8.90
N HIS A 22 2.41 -8.82 8.95
CA HIS A 22 3.01 -9.31 10.18
C HIS A 22 3.99 -8.28 10.77
N GLU A 23 4.83 -7.65 9.94
CA GLU A 23 5.71 -6.55 10.36
C GLU A 23 4.92 -5.36 10.94
N SER A 24 3.78 -5.01 10.35
CA SER A 24 2.93 -3.93 10.85
C SER A 24 2.24 -4.27 12.17
N LEU A 25 1.78 -5.51 12.33
CA LEU A 25 1.08 -5.98 13.54
C LEU A 25 2.05 -6.22 14.71
N ALA A 26 3.24 -6.75 14.45
CA ALA A 26 4.28 -6.92 15.46
C ALA A 26 4.68 -5.58 16.12
N ASN A 27 4.52 -4.47 15.38
CA ASN A 27 4.82 -3.13 15.85
C ASN A 27 3.61 -2.39 16.47
N GLN A 28 2.39 -2.94 16.42
CA GLN A 28 1.17 -2.28 16.92
C GLN A 28 0.18 -3.28 17.54
N ILE A 29 -0.04 -3.15 18.86
CA ILE A 29 -1.03 -3.90 19.66
C ILE A 29 -2.44 -3.38 19.34
N ASP A 30 -2.95 -3.61 18.13
CA ASP A 30 -4.27 -3.09 17.75
C ASP A 30 -5.07 -4.15 16.97
N GLU A 31 -5.88 -4.91 17.71
CA GLU A 31 -6.78 -5.96 17.22
C GLU A 31 -7.76 -5.45 16.15
N SER A 32 -8.05 -4.14 16.13
CA SER A 32 -8.91 -3.50 15.14
C SER A 32 -8.37 -3.58 13.71
N LYS A 33 -7.05 -3.65 13.53
CA LYS A 33 -6.41 -3.75 12.21
C LYS A 33 -6.50 -5.16 11.61
N GLN A 34 -6.52 -6.20 12.44
CA GLN A 34 -6.70 -7.58 11.98
C GLN A 34 -8.06 -7.78 11.30
N GLN A 35 -9.15 -7.28 11.90
CA GLN A 35 -10.48 -7.37 11.30
C GLN A 35 -10.63 -6.59 9.99
N PHE A 36 -9.86 -5.51 9.79
CA PHE A 36 -9.89 -4.74 8.53
C PHE A 36 -9.15 -5.44 7.40
N LEU A 37 -8.07 -6.16 7.73
CA LEU A 37 -7.33 -6.98 6.76
C LEU A 37 -8.15 -8.18 6.29
N GLU A 38 -8.95 -8.81 7.17
CA GLU A 38 -9.82 -9.94 6.80
C GLU A 38 -10.87 -9.61 5.73
N LYS A 39 -11.26 -8.35 5.59
CA LYS A 39 -12.23 -7.91 4.56
C LYS A 39 -11.58 -7.53 3.24
N SER A 40 -10.27 -7.38 3.19
CA SER A 40 -9.53 -6.94 2.00
C SER A 40 -9.00 -8.14 1.23
N ARG A 41 -9.34 -8.28 -0.05
CA ARG A 41 -8.80 -9.37 -0.90
C ARG A 41 -7.41 -9.05 -1.44
N ASP A 42 -7.16 -7.76 -1.70
CA ASP A 42 -5.93 -7.27 -2.31
C ASP A 42 -5.41 -6.04 -1.57
N LEU A 43 -4.10 -5.81 -1.71
CA LEU A 43 -3.40 -4.64 -1.20
C LEU A 43 -2.59 -3.98 -2.33
N LEU A 44 -2.36 -2.68 -2.21
CA LEU A 44 -1.40 -1.99 -3.06
C LEU A 44 -0.01 -2.06 -2.44
N ILE A 45 0.88 -2.85 -3.01
CA ILE A 45 2.29 -2.90 -2.62
C ILE A 45 3.03 -1.71 -3.19
N ILE A 46 3.71 -0.97 -2.32
CA ILE A 46 4.44 0.24 -2.68
C ILE A 46 5.93 -0.09 -2.75
N ARG A 47 6.53 0.18 -3.90
CA ARG A 47 7.96 0.03 -4.13
C ARG A 47 8.60 1.35 -4.50
N LEU A 48 9.80 1.57 -3.97
CA LEU A 48 10.68 2.65 -4.39
C LEU A 48 11.97 2.01 -4.87
N ASP A 49 12.33 2.23 -6.14
CA ASP A 49 13.51 1.61 -6.75
C ASP A 49 13.53 0.08 -6.55
N ASN A 50 12.40 -0.57 -6.88
CA ASN A 50 12.12 -2.01 -6.67
C ASN A 50 12.15 -2.50 -5.21
N THR A 51 12.45 -1.65 -4.24
CA THR A 51 12.45 -2.01 -2.83
C THR A 51 11.05 -1.85 -2.26
N VAL A 52 10.50 -2.90 -1.64
CA VAL A 52 9.20 -2.84 -0.95
C VAL A 52 9.34 -1.97 0.30
N ILE A 53 8.65 -0.83 0.30
CA ILE A 53 8.72 0.17 1.38
C ILE A 53 7.43 0.25 2.20
N GLY A 54 6.34 -0.37 1.73
CA GLY A 54 5.08 -0.40 2.46
C GLY A 54 3.93 -0.97 1.63
N TYR A 55 2.73 -0.85 2.18
CA TYR A 55 1.49 -1.20 1.50
C TYR A 55 0.38 -0.19 1.80
N ALA A 56 -0.64 -0.15 0.96
CA ALA A 56 -1.84 0.64 1.18
C ALA A 56 -3.11 -0.22 1.08
N THR A 57 -4.08 0.10 1.93
CA THR A 57 -5.45 -0.41 1.82
C THR A 57 -6.30 0.57 1.02
N PHE A 58 -7.29 0.06 0.31
CA PHE A 58 -8.12 0.86 -0.58
C PHE A 58 -9.53 0.29 -0.68
N ASP A 59 -10.46 1.16 -1.06
CA ASP A 59 -11.79 0.77 -1.53
C ASP A 59 -11.87 0.99 -3.04
N VAL A 60 -12.73 0.24 -3.71
CA VAL A 60 -13.10 0.48 -5.10
C VAL A 60 -14.49 1.11 -5.14
N ILE A 61 -14.60 2.32 -5.70
CA ILE A 61 -15.86 3.03 -5.89
C ILE A 61 -16.26 2.91 -7.35
N ASN A 62 -17.53 2.58 -7.59
CA ASN A 62 -18.10 2.43 -8.94
C ASN A 62 -17.30 1.48 -9.84
N GLU A 63 -16.65 0.47 -9.26
CA GLU A 63 -15.82 -0.54 -9.96
C GLU A 63 -14.60 0.01 -10.73
N ILE A 64 -14.32 1.32 -10.64
CA ILE A 64 -13.33 2.00 -11.49
C ILE A 64 -12.36 2.84 -10.67
N GLU A 65 -12.86 3.53 -9.64
CA GLU A 65 -12.06 4.47 -8.86
C GLU A 65 -11.45 3.77 -7.64
N LEU A 66 -10.13 3.89 -7.49
CA LEU A 66 -9.41 3.39 -6.34
C LEU A 66 -9.23 4.50 -5.31
N VAL A 67 -9.79 4.32 -4.12
CA VAL A 67 -9.67 5.28 -3.01
C VAL A 67 -8.84 4.68 -1.88
N VAL A 68 -7.64 5.22 -1.67
CA VAL A 68 -6.76 4.80 -0.57
C VAL A 68 -7.37 5.17 0.78
N LYS A 69 -7.47 4.19 1.66
CA LYS A 69 -7.94 4.36 3.05
C LYS A 69 -6.79 4.60 4.01
N SER A 70 -5.75 3.78 3.91
CA SER A 70 -4.60 3.86 4.80
C SER A 70 -3.32 3.44 4.10
N ILE A 71 -2.19 4.00 4.51
CA ILE A 71 -0.86 3.68 4.02
C ILE A 71 -0.03 3.24 5.22
N HIS A 72 0.66 2.11 5.10
CA HIS A 72 1.50 1.54 6.15
C HIS A 72 2.91 1.38 5.60
N PHE A 73 3.82 2.18 6.13
CA PHE A 73 5.23 2.11 5.78
C PHE A 73 5.99 1.17 6.71
N ARG A 74 7.02 0.51 6.17
CA ARG A 74 7.96 -0.26 6.98
C ARG A 74 8.71 0.67 7.93
N SER A 75 9.20 0.13 9.05
CA SER A 75 9.89 0.88 10.11
C SER A 75 11.01 1.80 9.59
N LEU A 76 11.79 1.32 8.62
CA LEU A 76 12.87 2.09 7.98
C LEU A 76 12.43 3.45 7.42
N ILE A 77 11.17 3.59 7.01
CA ILE A 77 10.61 4.84 6.48
C ILE A 77 9.84 5.60 7.58
N LYS A 78 9.19 4.87 8.50
CA LYS A 78 8.31 5.43 9.54
C LYS A 78 9.04 6.40 10.49
N ASP A 79 10.34 6.18 10.74
CA ASP A 79 11.14 7.08 11.58
C ASP A 79 11.50 8.41 10.87
N HIS A 80 11.10 8.56 9.60
CA HIS A 80 11.29 9.77 8.80
C HIS A 80 9.95 10.42 8.45
N THR A 81 9.36 11.17 9.39
CA THR A 81 8.07 11.86 9.24
C THR A 81 7.93 12.71 7.97
N LEU A 82 9.00 13.42 7.56
CA LEU A 82 9.03 14.14 6.29
C LEU A 82 8.94 13.20 5.08
N GLY A 83 9.64 12.06 5.14
CA GLY A 83 9.60 11.03 4.10
C GLY A 83 8.20 10.44 3.95
N GLU A 84 7.57 10.06 5.06
CA GLU A 84 6.19 9.56 5.09
C GLU A 84 5.20 10.56 4.50
N TYR A 85 5.32 11.85 4.85
CA TYR A 85 4.48 12.92 4.31
C TYR A 85 4.61 13.04 2.79
N TRP A 86 5.83 13.20 2.28
CA TRP A 86 6.07 13.38 0.85
C TRP A 86 5.67 12.16 0.03
N LEU A 87 5.95 10.97 0.55
CA LEU A 87 5.67 9.72 -0.15
C LEU A 87 4.16 9.43 -0.19
N SER A 88 3.43 9.74 0.90
CA SER A 88 1.97 9.72 0.91
C SER A 88 1.37 10.67 -0.12
N ARG A 89 1.94 11.87 -0.28
CA ARG A 89 1.47 12.85 -1.28
C ARG A 89 1.74 12.36 -2.70
N LEU A 90 2.94 11.84 -2.96
CA LEU A 90 3.34 11.28 -4.26
C LEU A 90 2.42 10.10 -4.66
N LEU A 91 2.15 9.19 -3.72
CA LEU A 91 1.24 8.06 -3.91
C LEU A 91 -0.16 8.51 -4.28
N LYS A 92 -0.73 9.47 -3.53
CA LYS A 92 -2.06 10.02 -3.84
C LYS A 92 -2.12 10.62 -5.23
N GLN A 93 -1.05 11.29 -5.66
CA GLN A 93 -0.98 11.86 -7.01
C GLN A 93 -0.91 10.76 -8.08
N HIS A 94 -0.10 9.73 -7.87
CA HIS A 94 0.04 8.59 -8.79
C HIS A 94 -1.26 7.78 -8.93
N LEU A 95 -2.01 7.63 -7.84
CA LEU A 95 -3.29 6.91 -7.85
C LEU A 95 -4.42 7.72 -8.46
N LYS A 96 -4.40 9.06 -8.38
CA LYS A 96 -5.38 9.90 -9.08
C LYS A 96 -5.33 9.76 -10.60
N THR A 97 -4.17 9.40 -11.15
CA THR A 97 -3.97 9.26 -12.59
C THR A 97 -4.18 7.84 -13.09
N THR A 98 -4.47 6.88 -12.19
CA THR A 98 -4.49 5.45 -12.50
C THR A 98 -5.81 4.81 -12.05
N SER A 99 -6.51 4.12 -12.96
CA SER A 99 -7.78 3.45 -12.65
C SER A 99 -7.56 2.06 -12.05
N TYR A 100 -8.56 1.53 -11.34
CA TYR A 100 -8.49 0.19 -10.79
C TYR A 100 -8.26 -0.89 -11.87
N ASN A 101 -8.89 -0.74 -13.04
CA ASN A 101 -8.70 -1.64 -14.17
C ASN A 101 -7.25 -1.64 -14.69
N GLN A 102 -6.56 -0.50 -14.65
CA GLN A 102 -5.14 -0.45 -15.03
C GLN A 102 -4.28 -1.23 -14.04
N PHE A 103 -4.62 -1.23 -12.75
CA PHE A 103 -3.94 -2.08 -11.78
C PHE A 103 -4.21 -3.57 -12.01
N LEU A 104 -5.46 -3.96 -12.26
CA LEU A 104 -5.80 -5.35 -12.56
C LEU A 104 -5.07 -5.91 -13.79
N LEU A 105 -4.89 -5.08 -14.83
CA LEU A 105 -4.22 -5.47 -16.07
C LEU A 105 -2.69 -5.51 -15.96
N ALA A 106 -2.12 -4.82 -14.98
CA ALA A 106 -0.67 -4.73 -14.76
C ALA A 106 -0.14 -5.73 -13.71
N SER A 107 -1.04 -6.49 -13.09
CA SER A 107 -0.77 -7.47 -12.02
C SER A 107 -0.39 -8.85 -12.54
#